data_AF-A0A957QX47-F1
#
_entry.id   AF-A0A957QX47-F1
#
_cell.length_a   1.000
_cell.length_b   1.000
_cell.length_c   1.000
_cell.angle_alpha   90.00
_cell.angle_beta   90.00
_cell.angle_gamma   90.00
#
_symmetry.space_group_name_H-M   'P 1'
#
loop_
_entity.id
_entity.type
_entity.pdbx_description
1 polymer ?
#
loop_
_entity_poly.entity_id
_entity_poly.type
_entity_poly.pdbx_seq_one_letter_code
_entity_poly.pdbx_strand_id
1 'polypeptide(L)'
;ATTVVVADFDNGAWIICRILAGNLNYCFDAAPIYFAETAAAIAGEPPADCLNCTFRDSFDWRGWLHRRQDQLGANPTITRELMQGDFVWLRISSSESDYSVRCQFRGLNTIKLDWCQE
;
A
#
# COMPACT_ATOMS: atom_id res chain seq x y z
N ALA A 1 -18.93 -16.73 -7.20
CA ALA A 1 -18.25 -15.47 -7.54
C ALA A 1 -17.79 -14.77 -6.27
N THR A 2 -16.63 -14.12 -6.31
CA THR A 2 -16.19 -13.19 -5.26
C THR A 2 -16.32 -11.78 -5.82
N THR A 3 -16.99 -10.89 -5.10
CA THR A 3 -17.05 -9.45 -5.43
C THR A 3 -16.27 -8.70 -4.36
N VAL A 4 -15.49 -7.70 -4.77
CA VAL A 4 -14.82 -6.79 -3.84
C VAL A 4 -15.46 -5.42 -3.99
N VAL A 5 -15.86 -4.85 -2.86
CA VAL A 5 -16.41 -3.50 -2.78
C VAL A 5 -15.38 -2.64 -2.09
N VAL A 6 -15.02 -1.52 -2.70
CA VAL A 6 -14.14 -0.52 -2.11
C VAL A 6 -14.98 0.71 -1.80
N ALA A 7 -14.96 1.12 -0.54
CA ALA A 7 -15.57 2.34 -0.07
C ALA A 7 -14.48 3.34 0.31
N ASP A 8 -14.57 4.52 -0.29
CA ASP A 8 -13.68 5.65 -0.08
C ASP A 8 -14.50 6.79 0.52
N PHE A 9 -14.02 7.36 1.61
CA PHE A 9 -14.73 8.36 2.39
C PHE A 9 -13.91 9.65 2.46
N ASP A 10 -14.58 10.81 2.42
CA ASP A 10 -13.93 12.13 2.44
C ASP A 10 -13.11 12.38 3.72
N ASN A 11 -13.36 11.63 4.79
CA ASN A 11 -12.58 11.68 6.04
C ASN A 11 -11.29 10.84 5.97
N GLY A 12 -10.95 10.28 4.81
CA GLY A 12 -9.76 9.45 4.59
C GLY A 12 -9.93 7.98 4.97
N ALA A 13 -11.10 7.57 5.47
CA ALA A 13 -11.36 6.15 5.72
C ALA A 13 -11.41 5.39 4.39
N TRP A 14 -10.82 4.20 4.37
CA TRP A 14 -10.74 3.38 3.17
C TRP A 14 -11.03 1.92 3.51
N ILE A 15 -12.22 1.46 3.14
CA ILE A 15 -12.71 0.14 3.53
C ILE A 15 -12.78 -0.76 2.32
N ILE A 16 -12.20 -1.95 2.44
CA ILE A 16 -12.35 -3.02 1.44
C ILE A 16 -13.23 -4.11 2.06
N CYS A 17 -14.32 -4.43 1.37
CA CYS A 17 -15.25 -5.50 1.75
C CYS A 17 -15.22 -6.63 0.71
N ARG A 18 -15.16 -7.87 1.19
CA ARG A 18 -15.26 -9.06 0.36
C ARG A 18 -16.66 -9.66 0.48
N ILE A 19 -17.31 -9.85 -0.65
CA ILE A 19 -18.60 -10.52 -0.77
C ILE A 19 -18.35 -11.87 -1.45
N LEU A 20 -18.78 -12.95 -0.79
CA LEU A 20 -18.64 -14.31 -1.29
C LEU A 20 -20.04 -14.92 -1.45
N ALA A 21 -20.35 -15.39 -2.66
CA ALA A 21 -21.65 -15.98 -2.97
C ALA A 21 -22.84 -15.08 -2.55
N GLY A 22 -22.72 -13.77 -2.79
CA GLY A 22 -23.76 -12.79 -2.46
C GLY A 22 -23.83 -12.38 -0.98
N ASN A 23 -23.03 -12.98 -0.10
CA ASN A 23 -23.00 -12.66 1.32
C ASN A 23 -21.75 -11.83 1.66
N LEU A 24 -21.94 -10.80 2.47
CA LEU A 24 -20.81 -10.07 3.05
C LEU A 24 -20.01 -11.03 3.93
N ASN A 25 -18.73 -11.21 3.60
CA ASN A 25 -17.85 -12.12 4.32
C ASN A 25 -17.04 -11.36 5.37
N TYR A 26 -16.29 -10.33 4.95
CA TYR A 26 -15.58 -9.44 5.86
C TYR A 26 -15.34 -8.07 5.23
N CYS A 27 -15.16 -7.06 6.07
CA CYS A 27 -14.66 -5.73 5.71
C CYS A 27 -13.45 -5.41 6.57
N PHE A 28 -12.51 -4.65 6.04
CA PHE A 28 -11.33 -4.20 6.78
C PHE A 28 -10.90 -2.82 6.32
N ASP A 29 -10.22 -2.11 7.20
CA ASP A 29 -9.51 -0.89 6.86
C ASP A 29 -8.29 -1.25 6.01
N ALA A 30 -8.27 -0.74 4.78
CA ALA A 30 -7.21 -0.99 3.82
C ALA A 30 -5.98 -0.13 4.11
N ALA A 31 -6.14 1.05 4.72
CA ALA A 31 -5.07 2.02 4.89
C ALA A 31 -3.81 1.45 5.57
N PRO A 32 -3.89 0.66 6.67
CA PRO A 32 -2.70 0.11 7.32
C PRO A 32 -1.84 -0.73 6.38
N ILE A 33 -2.46 -1.55 5.53
CA ILE A 33 -1.70 -2.43 4.64
C ILE A 33 -0.93 -1.60 3.63
N TYR A 34 -1.50 -0.51 3.10
CA TYR A 34 -0.82 0.30 2.08
C TYR A 34 0.18 1.29 2.67
N PHE A 35 -0.18 1.98 3.77
CA PHE A 35 0.62 3.08 4.29
C PHE A 35 1.66 2.64 5.31
N ALA A 36 1.25 1.84 6.31
CA ALA A 36 2.17 1.43 7.38
C ALA A 36 3.27 0.51 6.85
N GLU A 37 2.93 -0.44 5.98
CA GLU A 37 3.91 -1.38 5.41
C GLU A 37 4.85 -0.72 4.40
N THR A 38 4.37 0.30 3.68
CA THR A 38 5.25 1.12 2.82
C THR A 38 6.22 1.92 3.67
N ALA A 39 5.77 2.52 4.78
CA ALA A 39 6.64 3.21 5.72
C ALA A 39 7.68 2.26 6.34
N ALA A 40 7.26 1.06 6.78
CA ALA A 40 8.14 0.03 7.31
C ALA A 40 9.18 -0.42 6.26
N ALA A 41 8.77 -0.60 4.99
CA ALA A 41 9.67 -0.95 3.90
C ALA A 41 10.73 0.13 3.65
N ILE A 42 10.37 1.42 3.75
CA ILE A 42 11.33 2.53 3.65
C ILE A 42 12.30 2.51 4.84
N ALA A 43 11.79 2.26 6.05
CA ALA A 43 12.59 2.16 7.27
C ALA A 43 13.49 0.91 7.33
N GLY A 44 13.32 -0.05 6.40
CA GLY A 44 14.03 -1.33 6.43
C GLY A 44 13.53 -2.27 7.52
N GLU A 45 12.35 -2.02 8.07
CA GLU A 45 11.74 -2.85 9.09
C GLU A 45 11.20 -4.16 8.48
N PRO A 46 11.23 -5.27 9.23
CA PRO A 46 10.60 -6.49 8.78
C PRO A 46 9.09 -6.27 8.62
N PRO A 47 8.44 -7.04 7.72
CA PRO A 47 6.99 -7.06 7.65
C PRO A 47 6.34 -7.29 9.01
N ALA A 48 5.18 -6.68 9.24
CA ALA A 48 4.38 -7.05 10.40
C ALA A 48 3.97 -8.52 10.31
N ASP A 49 4.00 -9.22 11.46
CA ASP A 49 3.52 -10.60 11.59
C ASP A 49 1.99 -10.62 11.60
N CYS A 50 1.41 -10.43 10.42
CA CYS A 50 -0.02 -10.47 10.20
C CYS A 50 -0.33 -11.13 8.86
N LEU A 51 -1.43 -11.88 8.86
CA LEU A 51 -1.82 -12.79 7.76
C LEU A 51 -1.97 -12.10 6.39
N ASN A 52 -2.23 -10.79 6.37
CA ASN A 52 -2.54 -10.03 5.16
C ASN A 52 -1.79 -8.69 5.01
N CYS A 53 -0.92 -8.28 5.95
CA CYS A 53 -0.22 -7.00 5.80
C CYS A 53 1.12 -7.13 5.05
N THR A 54 1.56 -8.33 4.71
CA THR A 54 2.77 -8.50 3.91
C THR A 54 2.49 -8.28 2.43
N PHE A 55 3.15 -7.30 1.82
CA PHE A 55 3.30 -7.31 0.37
C PHE A 55 4.16 -8.50 -0.04
N ARG A 56 3.74 -9.25 -1.07
CA ARG A 56 4.63 -10.21 -1.73
C ARG A 56 5.45 -9.45 -2.77
N ASP A 57 6.74 -9.73 -2.86
CA ASP A 57 7.66 -8.97 -3.70
C ASP A 57 7.90 -9.73 -5.02
N SER A 58 7.69 -9.10 -6.19
CA SER A 58 8.15 -9.69 -7.48
C SER A 58 9.64 -9.50 -7.72
N PHE A 59 10.15 -8.39 -7.20
CA PHE A 59 11.51 -7.88 -7.23
C PHE A 59 11.74 -7.29 -5.84
N ASP A 60 12.99 -7.23 -5.38
CA ASP A 60 13.37 -6.68 -4.06
C ASP A 60 13.06 -5.16 -3.94
N TRP A 61 11.78 -4.81 -4.00
CA TRP A 61 11.26 -3.45 -3.92
C TRP A 61 11.39 -2.91 -2.50
N ARG A 62 11.31 -3.79 -1.49
CA ARG A 62 11.67 -3.44 -0.11
C ARG A 62 13.10 -2.92 -0.03
N GLY A 63 14.09 -3.65 -0.55
CA GLY A 63 15.46 -3.16 -0.60
C GLY A 63 15.61 -1.89 -1.45
N TRP A 64 14.85 -1.76 -2.54
CA TRP A 64 14.85 -0.55 -3.37
C TRP A 64 14.32 0.69 -2.65
N LEU A 65 13.24 0.55 -1.88
CA LEU A 65 12.65 1.61 -1.06
C LEU A 65 13.58 1.97 0.11
N HIS A 66 14.13 0.98 0.80
CA HIS A 66 15.05 1.19 1.90
C HIS A 66 16.31 1.96 1.45
N ARG A 67 16.88 1.64 0.28
CA ARG A 67 18.02 2.39 -0.29
C ARG A 67 17.72 3.86 -0.58
N ARG A 68 16.46 4.28 -0.56
CA ARG A 68 16.01 5.66 -0.79
C ARG A 68 15.57 6.36 0.49
N GLN A 69 15.69 5.70 1.65
CA GLN A 69 15.34 6.29 2.94
C GLN A 69 15.98 7.67 3.14
N ASP A 70 17.26 7.83 2.79
CA ASP A 70 17.98 9.10 2.93
C ASP A 70 17.38 10.24 2.08
N GLN A 71 16.81 9.91 0.91
CA GLN A 71 16.17 10.89 0.03
C GLN A 71 14.72 11.19 0.46
N LEU A 72 14.01 10.15 0.91
CA LEU A 72 12.62 10.24 1.37
C LEU A 72 12.51 10.84 2.79
N GLY A 73 13.60 10.83 3.56
CA GLY A 73 13.63 11.28 4.94
C GLY A 73 13.02 10.27 5.92
N ALA A 74 13.10 10.59 7.22
CA ALA A 74 12.60 9.72 8.28
C ALA A 74 11.06 9.66 8.35
N ASN A 75 10.38 10.71 7.88
CA ASN A 75 8.93 10.83 7.91
C ASN A 75 8.39 11.19 6.51
N PRO A 76 8.40 10.26 5.56
CA PRO A 76 7.84 10.51 4.24
C PRO A 76 6.32 10.65 4.30
N THR A 77 5.78 11.51 3.45
CA THR A 77 4.33 11.61 3.26
C THR A 77 3.91 10.55 2.24
N ILE A 78 3.01 9.64 2.63
CA ILE A 78 2.48 8.59 1.76
C ILE A 78 1.02 8.91 1.46
N THR A 79 0.68 9.05 0.19
CA THR A 79 -0.67 9.39 -0.26
C THR A 79 -1.16 8.37 -1.28
N ARG A 80 -2.44 8.01 -1.21
CA ARG A 80 -3.10 7.23 -2.26
C ARG A 80 -3.52 8.18 -3.37
N GLU A 81 -3.02 7.96 -4.58
CA GLU A 81 -3.40 8.76 -5.74
C GLU A 81 -4.69 8.25 -6.38
N LEU A 82 -4.74 6.95 -6.65
CA LEU A 82 -5.91 6.33 -7.28
C LEU A 82 -5.97 4.82 -7.02
N MET A 83 -7.16 4.27 -7.25
CA MET A 83 -7.42 2.84 -7.31
C MET A 83 -8.19 2.51 -8.58
N GLN A 84 -7.76 1.47 -9.29
CA GLN A 84 -8.42 0.99 -10.51
C GLN A 84 -8.37 -0.54 -10.57
N GLY A 85 -9.53 -1.19 -10.48
CA GLY A 85 -9.60 -2.64 -10.43
C GLY A 85 -8.89 -3.19 -9.19
N ASP A 86 -7.89 -4.05 -9.40
CA ASP A 86 -7.04 -4.60 -8.35
C ASP A 86 -5.72 -3.83 -8.16
N PHE A 87 -5.57 -2.66 -8.79
CA PHE A 87 -4.38 -1.83 -8.68
C PHE A 87 -4.59 -0.61 -7.79
N VAL A 88 -3.58 -0.30 -6.99
CA VAL A 88 -3.52 0.90 -6.14
C VAL A 88 -2.20 1.62 -6.41
N TRP A 89 -2.27 2.94 -6.61
CA TRP A 89 -1.09 3.78 -6.77
C TRP A 89 -0.90 4.65 -5.55
N LEU A 90 0.30 4.58 -4.99
CA LEU A 90 0.74 5.45 -3.91
C LEU A 90 1.80 6.42 -4.43
N ARG A 91 1.76 7.65 -3.94
CA ARG A 91 2.87 8.60 -4.01
C ARG A 91 3.50 8.71 -2.64
N ILE A 92 4.81 8.55 -2.60
CA ILE A 92 5.65 8.68 -1.42
C ILE A 92 6.51 9.92 -1.67
N SER A 93 6.46 10.90 -0.79
CA SER A 93 7.17 12.17 -0.96
C SER A 93 7.99 12.49 0.27
N SER A 94 9.19 13.03 0.06
CA SER A 94 10.01 13.56 1.13
C SER A 94 9.30 14.73 1.81
N SER A 95 9.42 14.82 3.13
CA SER A 95 8.99 15.99 3.88
C SER A 95 10.03 17.11 3.89
N GLU A 96 11.24 16.83 3.41
CA GLU A 96 12.41 17.71 3.49
C GLU A 96 12.96 18.13 2.12
N SER A 97 12.54 17.48 1.03
CA SER A 97 13.00 17.75 -0.33
C SER A 97 11.88 17.55 -1.37
N ASP A 98 12.14 17.94 -2.62
CA ASP A 98 11.23 17.71 -3.75
C ASP A 98 11.28 16.25 -4.27
N TYR A 99 11.99 15.35 -3.58
CA TYR A 99 12.07 13.96 -3.98
C TYR A 99 10.74 13.23 -3.75
N SER A 100 10.27 12.52 -4.77
CA SER A 100 9.09 11.67 -4.66
C SER A 100 9.25 10.40 -5.49
N VAL A 101 8.53 9.36 -5.09
CA VAL A 101 8.40 8.12 -5.86
C VAL A 101 6.93 7.72 -5.95
N ARG A 102 6.57 7.09 -7.06
CA ARG A 102 5.25 6.51 -7.29
C ARG A 102 5.37 5.00 -7.32
N CYS A 103 4.61 4.32 -6.46
CA CYS A 103 4.58 2.88 -6.36
C CYS A 103 3.21 2.32 -6.73
N GLN A 104 3.19 1.24 -7.50
CA GLN A 104 2.00 0.51 -7.89
C GLN A 104 1.93 -0.83 -7.14
N PHE A 105 0.80 -1.02 -6.47
CA PHE A 105 0.44 -2.24 -5.79
C PHE A 105 -0.65 -2.97 -6.57
N ARG A 106 -0.64 -4.30 -6.50
CA ARG A 106 -1.67 -5.16 -7.07
C ARG A 106 -2.23 -6.13 -6.05
N GLY A 107 -3.52 -6.39 -6.13
CA GLY A 107 -4.26 -7.30 -5.28
C GLY A 107 -4.92 -6.58 -4.12
N LEU A 108 -5.98 -7.18 -3.57
CA LEU A 108 -6.79 -6.59 -2.49
C LEU A 108 -6.83 -7.46 -1.22
N ASN A 109 -6.38 -8.72 -1.31
CA ASN A 109 -6.28 -9.63 -0.15
C ASN A 109 -4.82 -9.93 0.16
N THR A 110 -4.10 -10.44 -0.83
CA THR A 110 -2.65 -10.46 -0.85
C THR A 110 -2.23 -9.32 -1.75
N ILE A 111 -1.67 -8.28 -1.14
CA ILE A 111 -1.19 -7.12 -1.88
C ILE A 111 0.24 -7.41 -2.33
N LYS A 112 0.62 -6.91 -3.49
CA LYS A 112 1.91 -7.16 -4.12
C LYS A 112 2.47 -5.84 -4.59
N LEU A 113 3.68 -5.48 -4.19
CA LEU A 113 4.37 -4.32 -4.77
C LEU A 113 4.93 -4.74 -6.12
N ASP A 114 4.27 -4.32 -7.20
CA ASP A 114 4.67 -4.70 -8.55
C ASP A 114 5.79 -3.80 -9.06
N TRP A 115 5.73 -2.49 -8.77
CA TRP A 115 6.66 -1.52 -9.32
C TRP A 115 6.74 -0.20 -8.52
N CYS A 116 7.92 0.44 -8.51
CA CYS A 116 8.11 1.84 -8.12
C CYS A 116 8.95 2.61 -9.16
N GLN A 117 8.66 3.90 -9.33
CA GLN A 117 9.43 4.86 -10.14
C GLN A 117 9.57 6.21 -9.43
N GLU A 118 10.53 7.01 -9.85
CA GLU A 118 10.72 8.41 -9.44
C GLU A 118 9.76 9.34 -10.23
#